data_AF-A0A528CH97-F1
#
_entry.id   AF-A0A528CH97-F1
#
_cell.length_a   1.000
_cell.length_b   1.000
_cell.length_c   1.000
_cell.angle_alpha   90.00
_cell.angle_beta   90.00
_cell.angle_gamma   90.00
#
_symmetry.space_group_name_H-M   'P 1'
#
loop_
_entity.id
_entity.type
_entity.pdbx_description
1 polymer ?
#
loop_
_entity_poly.entity_id
_entity_poly.type
_entity_poly.pdbx_seq_one_letter_code
_entity_poly.pdbx_strand_id
1 'polypeptide(L)' 'FRDVAEISDAPLVATHSNVHAICGHSRNLTDWQLGAIRESGGMVGLNFATGFLREDGRMNADTGIDIMARHVDSL' A
#
# COMPACT_ATOMS: atom_id res chain seq x y z
N PHE A 1 2.86 1.36 -13.32
CA PHE A 1 2.50 0.10 -12.63
C PHE A 1 2.06 -0.95 -13.63
N ARG A 2 0.99 -0.72 -14.41
CA ARG A 2 0.49 -1.66 -15.44
C ARG A 2 1.59 -2.15 -16.39
N ASP A 3 2.39 -1.25 -16.93
CA ASP A 3 3.46 -1.62 -17.86
C ASP A 3 4.44 -2.63 -17.23
N VAL A 4 4.83 -2.41 -15.97
CA VAL A 4 5.71 -3.33 -15.24
C VAL A 4 5.01 -4.66 -14.96
N ALA A 5 3.73 -4.64 -14.59
CA ALA A 5 2.95 -5.87 -14.35
C ALA A 5 2.76 -6.70 -15.63
N GLU A 6 2.77 -6.07 -16.81
CA GLU A 6 2.62 -6.75 -18.10
C GLU A 6 3.93 -7.39 -18.59
N ILE A 7 5.08 -6.73 -18.35
CA ILE A 7 6.37 -7.17 -18.90
C ILE A 7 7.22 -7.96 -17.90
N SER A 8 6.97 -7.81 -16.59
CA SER A 8 7.80 -8.43 -15.56
C SER A 8 7.42 -9.89 -15.38
N ASP A 9 8.43 -10.73 -15.49
CA ASP A 9 8.48 -12.15 -15.15
C ASP A 9 9.02 -12.40 -13.73
N ALA A 10 9.35 -11.33 -13.00
CA ALA A 10 9.73 -11.36 -11.59
C ALA A 10 8.60 -10.84 -10.66
N PRO A 11 8.59 -11.22 -9.37
CA PRO A 11 7.61 -10.74 -8.40
C PRO A 11 7.57 -9.22 -8.27
N LEU A 12 6.36 -8.64 -8.25
CA LEU A 12 6.17 -7.19 -8.14
C LEU A 12 6.35 -6.74 -6.68
N VAL A 13 7.15 -5.69 -6.46
CA VAL A 13 7.45 -5.21 -5.11
C VAL A 13 7.11 -3.74 -4.97
N ALA A 14 6.32 -3.42 -3.94
CA ALA A 14 6.11 -2.07 -3.44
C ALA A 14 6.76 -1.95 -2.06
N THR A 15 7.99 -1.45 -2.00
CA THR A 15 8.82 -1.47 -0.78
C THR A 15 8.26 -0.65 0.40
N HIS A 16 7.44 0.36 0.11
CA HIS A 16 6.88 1.28 1.12
C HIS A 16 5.59 1.93 0.58
N SER A 17 4.48 1.23 0.63
CA SER A 17 3.16 1.73 0.21
C SER A 17 2.04 1.10 1.05
N ASN A 18 0.91 1.78 1.17
CA ASN A 18 -0.22 1.30 1.98
C ASN A 18 -1.46 1.01 1.11
N VAL A 19 -2.61 0.81 1.75
CA VAL A 19 -3.88 0.44 1.12
C VAL A 19 -4.71 1.67 0.77
N HIS A 20 -5.02 1.87 -0.50
CA HIS A 20 -5.73 3.05 -0.98
C HIS A 20 -7.18 3.11 -0.45
N ALA A 21 -7.82 1.96 -0.27
CA ALA A 21 -9.18 1.87 0.28
C ALA A 21 -9.29 2.38 1.73
N ILE A 22 -8.19 2.37 2.50
CA ILE A 22 -8.14 2.90 3.87
C ILE A 22 -7.72 4.37 3.89
N CYS A 23 -6.74 4.73 3.05
CA CYS A 23 -6.24 6.09 2.90
C CYS A 23 -6.10 6.40 1.40
N GLY A 24 -6.98 7.26 0.87
CA GLY A 24 -7.07 7.61 -0.55
C GLY A 24 -5.92 8.48 -1.09
N HIS A 25 -4.70 8.24 -0.61
CA HIS A 25 -3.49 8.92 -1.05
C HIS A 25 -2.94 8.28 -2.33
N SER A 26 -2.48 9.07 -3.29
CA SER A 26 -1.98 8.60 -4.60
C SER A 26 -0.73 7.69 -4.53
N ARG A 27 -0.07 7.63 -3.37
CA ARG A 27 1.05 6.72 -3.09
C ARG A 27 0.61 5.34 -2.60
N ASN A 28 -0.66 5.16 -2.26
CA ASN A 28 -1.21 3.89 -1.82
C ASN A 28 -1.72 3.06 -3.00
N LEU A 29 -1.78 1.76 -2.78
CA LEU A 29 -2.12 0.77 -3.78
C LEU A 29 -3.63 0.54 -3.80
N THR A 30 -4.20 0.64 -5.00
CA THR A 30 -5.58 0.22 -5.26
C THR A 30 -5.71 -1.30 -5.17
N ASP A 31 -6.93 -1.80 -4.97
CA ASP A 31 -7.20 -3.24 -4.85
C ASP A 31 -6.70 -4.02 -6.08
N TRP A 32 -6.81 -3.44 -7.27
CA TRP A 32 -6.26 -4.05 -8.49
C TRP A 32 -4.73 -4.18 -8.44
N GLN A 33 -4.02 -3.17 -7.92
CA GLN A 33 -2.55 -3.23 -7.76
C GLN A 33 -2.15 -4.26 -6.72
N LEU A 34 -2.88 -4.35 -5.60
CA LEU A 34 -2.65 -5.38 -4.57
C LEU A 34 -2.89 -6.79 -5.15
N GLY A 35 -3.96 -6.97 -5.93
CA GLY A 35 -4.24 -8.21 -6.66
C GLY A 35 -3.09 -8.60 -7.60
N ALA A 36 -2.59 -7.66 -8.40
CA ALA A 36 -1.45 -7.91 -9.30
C ALA A 36 -0.17 -8.29 -8.54
N ILE A 37 0.11 -7.65 -7.40
CA ILE A 37 1.26 -8.01 -6.55
C ILE A 37 1.09 -9.43 -6.02
N ARG A 38 -0.09 -9.77 -5.50
CA ARG A 38 -0.42 -11.12 -5.02
C ARG A 38 -0.25 -12.18 -6.10
N GLU A 39 -0.79 -11.94 -7.30
CA GLU A 39 -0.70 -12.85 -8.44
C GLU A 39 0.76 -13.11 -8.86
N SER A 40 1.61 -12.09 -8.77
CA SER A 40 3.06 -12.22 -9.05
C SER A 40 3.87 -12.91 -7.94
N GLY A 41 3.26 -13.23 -6.78
CA GLY A 41 3.99 -13.72 -5.60
C GLY A 41 4.89 -12.64 -4.98
N GLY A 42 4.49 -11.38 -5.12
CA GLY A 42 5.26 -10.20 -4.76
C GLY A 42 5.19 -9.82 -3.28
N MET A 43 5.58 -8.57 -2.99
CA MET A 43 5.64 -8.04 -1.62
C MET A 43 5.17 -6.58 -1.56
N VAL A 44 4.43 -6.26 -0.50
CA VAL A 44 4.19 -4.87 -0.08
C VAL A 44 4.81 -4.65 1.30
N GLY A 45 5.62 -3.60 1.42
CA GLY A 45 6.12 -3.11 2.70
C GLY A 45 5.26 -1.96 3.21
N LEU A 46 4.81 -2.05 4.46
CA LEU A 46 4.04 -0.99 5.13
C LEU A 46 4.87 0.30 5.23
N ASN A 47 4.26 1.43 4.87
CA ASN A 47 4.84 2.76 4.98
C ASN A 47 4.30 3.49 6.22
N PHE A 48 5.20 3.99 7.07
CA PHE A 48 4.83 4.65 8.33
C PHE A 48 4.52 6.14 8.19
N ALA A 49 4.61 6.72 6.99
CA ALA A 49 4.22 8.10 6.74
C ALA A 49 2.74 8.31 7.10
N THR A 50 2.47 9.15 8.09
CA THR A 50 1.13 9.28 8.67
C THR A 50 0.09 9.80 7.67
N GLY A 51 0.50 10.64 6.72
CA GLY A 51 -0.36 11.07 5.62
C GLY A 51 -0.73 9.98 4.61
N PHE A 52 -0.09 8.80 4.67
CA PHE A 52 -0.43 7.64 3.85
C PHE A 52 -1.14 6.54 4.65
N LEU A 53 -1.27 6.72 5.98
CA LEU A 53 -1.93 5.80 6.89
C LEU A 53 -3.35 6.27 7.22
N ARG A 54 -3.49 7.57 7.48
CA ARG A 54 -4.74 8.14 7.97
C ARG A 54 -5.73 8.36 6.84
N GLU A 55 -6.99 8.05 7.09
CA GLU A 55 -8.09 8.35 6.15
C GLU A 55 -8.15 9.84 5.76
N ASP A 56 -7.79 10.74 6.68
CA ASP A 56 -7.73 12.19 6.43
C ASP A 56 -6.48 12.67 5.64
N GLY A 57 -5.53 11.77 5.38
CA GLY A 57 -4.29 12.05 4.64
C GLY A 57 -3.34 13.04 5.33
N ARG A 58 -3.56 13.40 6.60
CA ARG A 58 -2.79 14.44 7.28
C ARG A 58 -1.46 13.92 7.82
N MET A 59 -0.43 14.75 7.75
CA MET A 59 0.86 14.47 8.40
C MET A 59 0.78 14.81 9.90
N ASN A 60 0.20 13.92 10.70
CA ASN A 60 0.09 14.06 12.15
C ASN A 60 0.86 12.94 12.86
N ALA A 61 1.85 13.29 13.69
CA ALA A 61 2.62 12.31 14.47
C ALA A 61 1.80 11.61 15.56
N ASP A 62 0.70 12.23 16.02
CA ASP A 62 -0.27 11.60 16.91
C ASP A 62 -1.22 10.69 16.10
N THR A 63 -0.65 9.60 15.59
CA THR A 63 -1.35 8.56 14.81
C THR A 63 -1.16 7.23 15.52
N GLY A 64 -2.27 6.62 15.92
CA GLY A 64 -2.27 5.34 16.62
C GLY A 64 -1.72 4.20 15.76
N ILE A 65 -1.07 3.24 16.41
CA ILE A 65 -0.51 2.04 15.78
C ILE A 65 -1.61 1.11 15.22
N ASP A 66 -2.85 1.24 15.71
CA ASP A 66 -4.01 0.52 15.22
C ASP A 66 -4.30 0.80 13.74
N ILE A 67 -4.01 2.02 13.27
CA ILE A 67 -4.14 2.36 11.85
C ILE A 67 -3.10 1.61 11.01
N MET A 68 -1.89 1.42 11.53
CA MET A 68 -0.87 0.59 10.87
C MET A 68 -1.33 -0.88 10.80
N ALA A 69 -1.87 -1.43 11.88
CA ALA A 69 -2.42 -2.78 11.91
C ALA A 69 -3.56 -2.97 10.90
N ARG A 70 -4.49 -2.01 10.80
CA ARG A 70 -5.57 -2.02 9.80
C ARG A 70 -5.04 -2.13 8.37
N HIS A 71 -3.95 -1.43 8.06
CA HIS A 71 -3.31 -1.55 6.76
C HIS A 71 -2.68 -2.93 6.56
N VAL A 72 -1.96 -3.46 7.55
CA VAL A 72 -1.36 -4.81 7.48
C VAL A 72 -2.43 -5.89 7.29
N ASP A 73 -3.56 -5.80 7.98
CA ASP A 73 -4.68 -6.75 7.85
C ASP A 73 -5.33 -6.73 6.45
N SER A 74 -5.10 -5.66 5.67
CA SER A 74 -5.70 -5.45 4.34
C SER A 74 -4.70 -5.61 3.19
N LEU A 75 -3.44 -5.98 3.47
CA LEU A 75 -2.41 -6.31 2.48
C LEU A 75 -2.41 -7.82 2.18
#